data_AF-A0A0D0EB54-F1
#
_entry.id   AF-A0A0D0EB54-F1
#
_cell.length_a   1.000
_cell.length_b   1.000
_cell.length_c   1.000
_cell.angle_alpha   90.00
_cell.angle_beta   90.00
_cell.angle_gamma   90.00
#
_symmetry.space_group_name_H-M   'P 1'
#
loop_
_entity.id
_entity.type
_entity.pdbx_description
1 polymer ?
#
loop_
_entity_poly.entity_id
_entity_poly.type
_entity_poly.pdbx_seq_one_letter_code
_entity_poly.pdbx_strand_id
1 'polypeptide(L)'
;MSSSITNDLTKWSDEQLHKNEDDNDNLYKKKSAEHRRLRKEAEHWVAEEVAKWKAEEVAKRKAEVEAQRRAEAEAKVRAEEVARVQSLVSGPFKGKQPKAAASRAVEVREQVGGLAPCYGCSGAGVSCEMRTARGSKARLCNHCRRLKHKCERPGDTQQTQQRKQEELMSPWAGKKKAWMQSPVVDKDDDDEYKEEAGEEHDMLGTLTEVLAAVVTEMRDMATDRRRAVAESHAQTEWMLGILEEIQGCLDPEFTPEEPEVGSEEDFKEEEVAEAAEEREALKGWSEEEAEVDESM
;
A
#
# COMPACT_ATOMS: atom_id res chain seq x y z
N MET A 1 50.49 -45.11 -61.81
CA MET A 1 50.98 -45.85 -60.63
C MET A 1 50.19 -45.35 -59.44
N SER A 2 49.21 -46.12 -58.99
CA SER A 2 48.30 -45.77 -57.92
C SER A 2 48.83 -46.37 -56.62
N SER A 3 49.28 -45.52 -55.69
CA SER A 3 49.80 -45.94 -54.40
C SER A 3 48.65 -46.18 -53.43
N SER A 4 48.46 -47.43 -53.04
CA SER A 4 47.58 -47.85 -51.96
C SER A 4 48.21 -47.50 -50.61
N ILE A 5 47.85 -46.34 -50.05
CA ILE A 5 47.96 -46.05 -48.61
C ILE A 5 46.63 -46.48 -47.99
N THR A 6 46.52 -47.75 -47.70
CA THR A 6 45.46 -48.29 -46.85
C THR A 6 46.12 -49.28 -45.90
N ASN A 7 45.82 -49.14 -44.60
CA ASN A 7 45.98 -50.14 -43.54
C ASN A 7 47.05 -49.95 -42.45
N ASP A 8 47.41 -48.73 -42.06
CA ASP A 8 48.19 -48.51 -40.81
C ASP A 8 47.50 -47.63 -39.74
N LEU A 9 46.21 -47.29 -39.91
CA LEU A 9 45.46 -46.48 -38.92
C LEU A 9 44.74 -47.29 -37.83
N THR A 10 44.68 -48.62 -37.92
CA THR A 10 43.91 -49.48 -36.99
C THR A 10 44.73 -50.03 -35.82
N LYS A 11 45.97 -49.55 -35.64
CA LYS A 11 46.86 -49.93 -34.53
C LYS A 11 47.11 -48.77 -33.56
N TRP A 12 46.09 -47.95 -33.33
CA TRP A 12 46.03 -47.24 -32.05
C TRP A 12 45.56 -48.26 -31.02
N SER A 13 46.51 -48.72 -30.21
CA SER A 13 46.35 -49.73 -29.18
C SER A 13 45.28 -49.32 -28.16
N ASP A 14 44.34 -50.22 -27.89
CA ASP A 14 43.28 -50.09 -26.87
C ASP A 14 43.83 -49.66 -25.48
N GLU A 15 45.11 -49.92 -25.19
CA GLU A 15 45.80 -49.49 -23.97
C GLU A 15 46.02 -47.97 -23.82
N GLN A 16 45.91 -47.17 -24.89
CA GLN A 16 45.98 -45.71 -24.81
C GLN A 16 44.62 -45.06 -24.48
N LEU A 17 43.49 -45.75 -24.77
CA LEU A 17 42.16 -45.24 -24.44
C LEU A 17 41.86 -45.35 -22.95
N HIS A 18 42.37 -46.38 -22.29
CA HIS A 18 42.00 -46.65 -20.90
C HIS A 18 42.67 -45.72 -19.86
N LYS A 19 43.76 -45.03 -20.20
CA LYS A 19 44.44 -44.10 -19.28
C LYS A 19 43.85 -42.70 -19.23
N ASN A 20 42.95 -42.35 -20.14
CA ASN A 20 42.32 -41.02 -20.18
C ASN A 20 40.92 -40.99 -19.51
N GLU A 21 40.36 -42.14 -19.15
CA GLU A 21 39.03 -42.22 -18.54
C GLU A 21 39.05 -41.77 -17.07
N ASP A 22 40.11 -42.11 -16.32
CA ASP A 22 40.24 -41.76 -14.90
C ASP A 22 40.52 -40.25 -14.67
N ASP A 23 41.25 -39.60 -15.59
CA ASP A 23 41.58 -38.17 -15.47
C ASP A 23 40.35 -37.27 -15.70
N ASN A 24 39.36 -37.74 -16.47
CA ASN A 24 38.17 -36.96 -16.79
C ASN A 24 37.18 -36.90 -15.60
N ASP A 25 37.08 -37.97 -14.81
CA ASP A 25 36.24 -38.02 -13.59
C ASP A 25 36.74 -37.03 -12.52
N ASN A 26 38.06 -36.92 -12.34
CA ASN A 26 38.64 -35.95 -11.40
C ASN A 26 38.36 -34.50 -11.83
N LEU A 27 38.46 -34.21 -13.13
CA LEU A 27 38.14 -32.88 -13.66
C LEU A 27 36.65 -32.52 -13.44
N TYR A 28 35.75 -33.47 -13.67
CA TYR A 28 34.32 -33.26 -13.43
C TYR A 28 34.02 -32.99 -11.95
N LYS A 29 34.57 -33.80 -11.04
CA LYS A 29 34.42 -33.61 -9.58
C LYS A 29 34.92 -32.25 -9.13
N LYS A 30 36.07 -31.79 -9.65
CA LYS A 30 36.62 -30.48 -9.34
C LYS A 30 35.71 -29.35 -9.82
N LYS A 31 35.22 -29.41 -11.06
CA LYS A 31 34.28 -28.40 -11.61
C LYS A 31 32.96 -28.36 -10.85
N SER A 32 32.41 -29.53 -10.50
CA SER A 32 31.18 -29.62 -9.70
C SER A 32 31.35 -29.01 -8.31
N ALA A 33 32.47 -29.28 -7.65
CA ALA A 33 32.80 -28.66 -6.36
C ALA A 33 32.93 -27.13 -6.45
N GLU A 34 33.53 -26.62 -7.53
CA GLU A 34 33.65 -25.18 -7.80
C GLU A 34 32.28 -24.53 -8.04
N HIS A 35 31.43 -25.15 -8.87
CA HIS A 35 30.08 -24.65 -9.12
C HIS A 35 29.23 -24.63 -7.84
N ARG A 36 29.38 -25.64 -6.96
CA ARG A 36 28.72 -25.66 -5.64
C ARG A 36 29.19 -24.52 -4.74
N ARG A 37 30.47 -24.14 -4.80
CA ARG A 37 31.01 -22.99 -4.05
C ARG A 37 30.44 -21.68 -4.59
N LEU A 38 30.45 -21.48 -5.91
CA LEU A 38 29.89 -20.28 -6.54
C LEU A 38 28.40 -20.12 -6.24
N ARG A 39 27.63 -21.21 -6.25
CA ARG A 39 26.21 -21.17 -5.87
C ARG A 39 26.02 -20.71 -4.42
N LYS A 40 26.78 -21.26 -3.48
CA LYS A 40 26.71 -20.87 -2.06
C LYS A 40 27.11 -19.42 -1.84
N GLU A 41 28.11 -18.93 -2.57
CA GLU A 41 28.53 -17.53 -2.52
C GLU A 41 27.47 -16.58 -3.08
N ALA A 42 26.82 -16.95 -4.18
CA ALA A 42 25.69 -16.21 -4.72
C ALA A 42 24.49 -16.21 -3.76
N GLU A 43 24.15 -17.36 -3.16
CA GLU A 43 23.09 -17.46 -2.14
C GLU A 43 23.39 -16.58 -0.92
N HIS A 44 24.64 -16.56 -0.46
CA HIS A 44 25.08 -15.70 0.64
C HIS A 44 24.94 -14.22 0.27
N TRP A 45 25.41 -13.82 -0.90
CA TRP A 45 25.30 -12.44 -1.39
C TRP A 45 23.84 -11.97 -1.50
N VAL A 46 22.96 -12.82 -2.05
CA VAL A 46 21.52 -12.52 -2.11
C VAL A 46 20.92 -12.38 -0.71
N ALA A 47 21.28 -13.25 0.23
CA ALA A 47 20.80 -13.16 1.61
C ALA A 47 21.23 -11.86 2.30
N GLU A 48 22.47 -11.43 2.06
CA GLU A 48 23.02 -10.17 2.59
C GLU A 48 22.29 -8.95 2.03
N GLU A 49 22.08 -8.87 0.72
CA GLU A 49 21.35 -7.75 0.09
C GLU A 49 19.87 -7.72 0.52
N VAL A 50 19.23 -8.88 0.67
CA VAL A 50 17.87 -8.96 1.22
C VAL A 50 17.82 -8.49 2.67
N ALA A 51 18.81 -8.85 3.50
CA ALA A 51 18.89 -8.40 4.89
C ALA A 51 19.08 -6.88 4.98
N LYS A 52 19.97 -6.32 4.16
CA LYS A 52 20.23 -4.88 4.06
C LYS A 52 19.00 -4.10 3.62
N TRP A 53 18.31 -4.56 2.56
CA TRP A 53 17.07 -3.93 2.10
C TRP A 53 15.97 -3.96 3.17
N LYS A 54 15.81 -5.08 3.88
CA LYS A 54 14.86 -5.17 5.00
C LYS A 54 15.20 -4.19 6.13
N ALA A 55 16.48 -4.04 6.47
CA ALA A 55 16.91 -3.10 7.50
C ALA A 55 16.62 -1.64 7.09
N GLU A 56 16.86 -1.29 5.83
CA GLU A 56 16.56 0.03 5.28
C GLU A 56 15.05 0.34 5.30
N GLU A 57 14.21 -0.60 4.86
CA GLU A 57 12.74 -0.44 4.90
C GLU A 57 12.20 -0.30 6.33
N VAL A 58 12.76 -1.04 7.29
CA VAL A 58 12.42 -0.88 8.71
C VAL A 58 12.82 0.50 9.23
N ALA A 59 14.03 0.97 8.90
CA ALA A 59 14.50 2.30 9.28
C ALA A 59 13.62 3.42 8.68
N LYS A 60 13.24 3.29 7.41
CA LYS A 60 12.35 4.22 6.72
C LYS A 60 10.96 4.27 7.36
N ARG A 61 10.35 3.12 7.67
CA ARG A 61 9.07 3.07 8.38
C ARG A 61 9.14 3.67 9.78
N LYS A 62 10.24 3.44 10.49
CA LYS A 62 10.47 4.06 11.81
C LYS A 62 10.51 5.59 11.70
N ALA A 63 11.27 6.12 10.73
CA ALA A 63 11.36 7.55 10.47
C ALA A 63 10.00 8.17 10.06
N GLU A 64 9.21 7.47 9.24
CA GLU A 64 7.86 7.92 8.84
C GLU A 64 6.91 8.00 10.04
N VAL A 65 6.89 6.97 10.90
CA VAL A 65 6.06 6.96 12.13
C VAL A 65 6.49 8.08 13.08
N GLU A 66 7.78 8.33 13.22
CA GLU A 66 8.28 9.42 14.05
C GLU A 66 7.88 10.80 13.49
N ALA A 67 8.03 11.02 12.19
CA ALA A 67 7.58 12.22 11.51
C ALA A 67 6.06 12.44 11.67
N GLN A 68 5.27 11.37 11.55
CA GLN A 68 3.83 11.41 11.77
C GLN A 68 3.47 11.80 13.21
N ARG A 69 4.17 11.23 14.21
CA ARG A 69 3.96 11.60 15.63
C ARG A 69 4.30 13.07 15.89
N ARG A 70 5.38 13.58 15.30
CA ARG A 70 5.75 15.00 15.39
C ARG A 70 4.68 15.91 14.77
N ALA A 71 4.18 15.56 13.59
CA ALA A 71 3.12 16.31 12.92
C ALA A 71 1.81 16.29 13.73
N GLU A 72 1.44 15.16 14.34
CA GLU A 72 0.25 15.07 15.21
C GLU A 72 0.41 15.94 16.47
N ALA A 73 1.59 15.95 17.10
CA ALA A 73 1.86 16.80 18.24
C ALA A 73 1.77 18.28 17.88
N GLU A 74 2.35 18.70 16.75
CA GLU A 74 2.26 20.08 16.27
C GLU A 74 0.80 20.48 15.96
N ALA A 75 0.02 19.60 15.32
CA ALA A 75 -1.39 19.84 15.05
C ALA A 75 -2.20 20.03 16.33
N LYS A 76 -1.91 19.28 17.40
CA LYS A 76 -2.55 19.45 18.72
C LYS A 76 -2.20 20.80 19.35
N VAL A 77 -0.93 21.21 19.30
CA VAL A 77 -0.50 22.53 19.80
C VAL A 77 -1.23 23.66 19.06
N ARG A 78 -1.31 23.59 17.73
CA ARG A 78 -2.04 24.56 16.91
C ARG A 78 -3.53 24.58 17.24
N ALA A 79 -4.15 23.41 17.46
CA ALA A 79 -5.57 23.33 17.83
C ALA A 79 -5.84 23.97 19.21
N GLU A 80 -4.96 23.76 20.20
CA GLU A 80 -5.07 24.40 21.51
C GLU A 80 -4.88 25.93 21.44
N GLU A 81 -3.94 26.40 20.62
CA GLU A 81 -3.73 27.82 20.37
C GLU A 81 -4.98 28.46 19.77
N VAL A 82 -5.56 27.85 18.74
CA VAL A 82 -6.83 28.30 18.13
C VAL A 82 -7.95 28.33 19.17
N ALA A 83 -8.08 27.30 20.01
CA ALA A 83 -9.09 27.27 21.07
C ALA A 83 -8.88 28.40 22.10
N ARG A 84 -7.62 28.66 22.49
CA ARG A 84 -7.27 29.78 23.39
C ARG A 84 -7.63 31.13 22.75
N VAL A 85 -7.26 31.37 21.49
CA VAL A 85 -7.60 32.60 20.76
C VAL A 85 -9.12 32.78 20.64
N GLN A 86 -9.87 31.72 20.30
CA GLN A 86 -11.33 31.77 20.23
C GLN A 86 -11.98 32.11 21.57
N SER A 87 -11.43 31.62 22.68
CA SER A 87 -11.92 31.96 24.03
C SER A 87 -11.69 33.43 24.40
N LEU A 88 -10.58 34.04 23.93
CA LEU A 88 -10.28 35.45 24.14
C LEU A 88 -11.16 36.36 23.28
N VAL A 89 -11.39 35.98 22.01
CA VAL A 89 -12.25 36.73 21.08
C VAL A 89 -13.72 36.71 21.52
N SER A 90 -14.20 35.59 22.06
CA SER A 90 -15.59 35.46 22.49
C SER A 90 -15.95 36.36 23.68
N GLY A 91 -14.95 36.85 24.42
CA GLY A 91 -15.10 37.71 25.58
C GLY A 91 -15.95 37.09 26.72
N PRO A 92 -15.82 37.57 27.96
CA PRO A 92 -16.80 37.27 28.98
C PRO A 92 -18.12 37.94 28.54
N PHE A 93 -19.02 37.18 27.92
CA PHE A 93 -20.39 37.59 27.66
C PHE A 93 -21.03 37.98 29.00
N LYS A 94 -20.89 39.25 29.39
CA LYS A 94 -21.56 39.83 30.55
C LYS A 94 -23.05 39.82 30.24
N GLY A 95 -23.70 38.79 30.77
CA GLY A 95 -25.06 38.44 30.47
C GLY A 95 -26.05 39.57 30.71
N LYS A 96 -26.97 39.72 29.76
CA LYS A 96 -28.38 39.78 30.11
C LYS A 96 -28.81 38.33 30.33
N GLN A 97 -29.07 37.95 31.57
CA GLN A 97 -29.64 36.64 31.87
C GLN A 97 -30.90 36.44 31.01
N PRO A 98 -30.98 35.39 30.18
CA PRO A 98 -32.25 35.02 29.57
C PRO A 98 -33.18 34.65 30.72
N LYS A 99 -34.17 35.52 30.95
CA LYS A 99 -35.22 35.34 31.94
C LYS A 99 -35.87 33.99 31.64
N ALA A 100 -35.56 33.00 32.49
CA ALA A 100 -36.06 31.65 32.39
C ALA A 100 -37.59 31.70 32.51
N ALA A 101 -38.26 31.76 31.37
CA ALA A 101 -39.68 31.44 31.28
C ALA A 101 -39.77 29.94 31.55
N ALA A 102 -40.39 29.61 32.68
CA ALA A 102 -40.74 28.25 33.07
C ALA A 102 -41.71 27.65 32.04
N SER A 103 -41.17 27.12 30.92
CA SER A 103 -41.91 26.24 30.04
C SER A 103 -41.94 24.85 30.66
N ARG A 104 -42.91 24.72 31.58
CA ARG A 104 -43.83 23.60 31.78
C ARG A 104 -43.42 22.30 31.07
N ALA A 105 -43.16 21.29 31.90
CA ALA A 105 -43.00 19.88 31.56
C ALA A 105 -43.89 19.44 30.39
N VAL A 106 -43.27 19.27 29.21
CA VAL A 106 -43.72 18.30 28.22
C VAL A 106 -42.94 17.03 28.53
N GLU A 107 -43.70 16.00 28.86
CA GLU A 107 -43.25 14.64 29.14
C GLU A 107 -42.17 14.23 28.13
N VAL A 108 -40.93 14.19 28.60
CA VAL A 108 -39.88 13.37 27.99
C VAL A 108 -40.31 11.94 28.22
N ARG A 109 -41.13 11.45 27.28
CA ARG A 109 -41.48 10.05 27.16
C ARG A 109 -40.15 9.33 26.94
N GLU A 110 -39.71 8.57 27.94
CA GLU A 110 -38.57 7.66 27.82
C GLU A 110 -38.70 6.86 26.51
N GLN A 111 -37.91 7.24 25.50
CA GLN A 111 -37.63 6.35 24.38
C GLN A 111 -36.68 5.28 24.90
N VAL A 112 -37.26 4.32 25.62
CA VAL A 112 -36.61 3.06 25.98
C VAL A 112 -36.22 2.36 24.68
N GLY A 113 -34.93 2.39 24.37
CA GLY A 113 -34.31 1.73 23.23
C GLY A 113 -34.35 2.56 21.95
N GLY A 114 -33.43 3.52 21.83
CA GLY A 114 -33.18 4.28 20.60
C GLY A 114 -33.01 3.34 19.40
N LEU A 115 -34.08 3.19 18.63
CA LEU A 115 -34.08 2.41 17.41
C LEU A 115 -33.30 3.22 16.37
N ALA A 116 -32.14 2.68 15.95
CA ALA A 116 -31.32 3.28 14.90
C ALA A 116 -32.19 3.73 13.70
N PRO A 117 -32.07 5.00 13.26
CA PRO A 117 -32.84 5.54 12.13
C PRO A 117 -32.66 4.70 10.86
N CYS A 118 -33.69 4.63 10.02
CA CYS A 118 -33.54 4.05 8.69
C CYS A 118 -32.79 5.04 7.80
N TYR A 119 -31.54 4.73 7.46
CA TYR A 119 -30.69 5.58 6.61
C TYR A 119 -31.34 5.97 5.27
N GLY A 120 -32.16 5.10 4.69
CA GLY A 120 -32.90 5.41 3.46
C GLY A 120 -33.96 6.51 3.60
N CYS A 121 -34.43 6.79 4.81
CA CYS A 121 -35.40 7.87 5.09
C CYS A 121 -34.74 9.12 5.66
N SER A 122 -33.57 8.97 6.31
CA SER A 122 -32.77 10.08 6.83
C SER A 122 -32.37 11.09 5.76
N GLY A 123 -32.03 10.64 4.55
CA GLY A 123 -31.70 11.54 3.43
C GLY A 123 -32.87 12.38 2.91
N ALA A 124 -34.11 11.96 3.17
CA ALA A 124 -35.32 12.68 2.77
C ALA A 124 -35.93 13.52 3.90
N GLY A 125 -35.32 13.54 5.09
CA GLY A 125 -35.88 14.22 6.27
C GLY A 125 -37.18 13.62 6.81
N VAL A 126 -37.55 12.41 6.38
CA VAL A 126 -38.82 11.77 6.76
C VAL A 126 -38.60 10.87 7.98
N SER A 127 -39.33 11.12 9.07
CA SER A 127 -39.39 10.22 10.22
C SER A 127 -40.07 8.92 9.81
N CYS A 128 -39.41 7.77 10.03
CA CYS A 128 -40.00 6.47 9.75
C CYS A 128 -39.95 5.57 10.99
N GLU A 129 -40.97 4.72 11.12
CA GLU A 129 -41.11 3.77 12.22
C GLU A 129 -40.72 2.37 11.75
N MET A 130 -39.93 1.66 12.56
CA MET A 130 -39.50 0.28 12.29
C MET A 130 -40.42 -0.70 13.02
N ARG A 131 -41.20 -1.49 12.29
CA ARG A 131 -42.09 -2.52 12.88
C ARG A 131 -41.46 -3.90 12.82
N THR A 132 -41.55 -4.64 13.93
CA THR A 132 -41.27 -6.09 13.97
C THR A 132 -42.53 -6.84 13.56
N ALA A 133 -42.43 -7.70 12.55
CA ALA A 133 -43.54 -8.60 12.24
C ALA A 133 -43.68 -9.63 13.37
N ARG A 134 -44.92 -9.83 13.85
CA ARG A 134 -45.26 -10.70 14.98
C ARG A 134 -44.71 -12.11 14.73
N GLY A 135 -43.69 -12.51 15.49
CA GLY A 135 -43.02 -13.81 15.36
C GLY A 135 -41.69 -13.81 14.60
N SER A 136 -41.18 -12.66 14.14
CA SER A 136 -39.89 -12.56 13.46
C SER A 136 -38.98 -11.50 14.10
N LYS A 137 -37.67 -11.74 14.11
CA LYS A 137 -36.65 -10.75 14.51
C LYS A 137 -36.40 -9.68 13.42
N ALA A 138 -37.00 -9.84 12.25
CA ALA A 138 -36.87 -8.92 11.14
C ALA A 138 -37.66 -7.63 11.40
N ARG A 139 -37.00 -6.48 11.21
CA ARG A 139 -37.62 -5.16 11.29
C ARG A 139 -37.77 -4.58 9.89
N LEU A 140 -38.99 -4.14 9.56
CA LEU A 140 -39.34 -3.50 8.29
C LEU A 140 -39.60 -2.00 8.52
N CYS A 141 -39.07 -1.15 7.64
CA CYS A 141 -39.40 0.27 7.64
C CYS A 141 -40.79 0.49 7.04
N ASN A 142 -41.69 1.19 7.73
CA ASN A 142 -43.03 1.47 7.23
C ASN A 142 -43.05 2.39 6.00
N HIS A 143 -42.02 3.21 5.81
CA HIS A 143 -41.96 4.17 4.72
C HIS A 143 -41.40 3.55 3.43
N CYS A 144 -40.19 2.99 3.47
CA CYS A 144 -39.55 2.42 2.28
C CYS A 144 -39.82 0.91 2.08
N ARG A 145 -40.50 0.25 3.02
CA ARG A 145 -40.77 -1.20 3.04
C ARG A 145 -39.51 -2.07 2.89
N ARG A 146 -38.34 -1.55 3.23
CA ARG A 146 -37.07 -2.30 3.24
C ARG A 146 -36.79 -2.88 4.62
N LEU A 147 -36.15 -4.05 4.63
CA LEU A 147 -35.66 -4.71 5.84
C LEU A 147 -34.43 -3.96 6.37
N LYS A 148 -34.27 -3.87 7.70
CA LYS A 148 -33.18 -3.10 8.35
C LYS A 148 -31.78 -3.43 7.78
N HIS A 149 -31.47 -4.70 7.56
CA HIS A 149 -30.17 -5.14 7.01
C HIS A 149 -29.95 -4.76 5.54
N LYS A 150 -31.00 -4.33 4.83
CA LYS A 150 -30.91 -3.84 3.43
C LYS A 150 -30.95 -2.32 3.33
N CYS A 151 -30.99 -1.62 4.47
CA CYS A 151 -30.86 -0.17 4.55
C CYS A 151 -29.45 0.27 4.95
N GLU A 152 -28.47 -0.63 4.85
CA GLU A 152 -27.06 -0.24 4.90
C GLU A 152 -26.74 0.71 3.76
N ARG A 153 -25.92 1.71 4.07
CA ARG A 153 -25.50 2.74 3.14
C ARG A 153 -24.79 2.05 1.95
N PRO A 154 -25.18 2.29 0.69
CA PRO A 154 -24.56 1.70 -0.50
C PRO A 154 -23.08 2.11 -0.75
N GLY A 155 -22.35 2.52 0.29
CA GLY A 155 -20.94 2.91 0.23
C GLY A 155 -20.03 2.12 1.17
N ASP A 156 -20.57 1.37 2.13
CA ASP A 156 -19.74 0.76 3.19
C ASP A 156 -19.36 -0.71 2.88
N THR A 157 -20.01 -1.35 1.89
CA THR A 157 -19.70 -2.73 1.47
C THR A 157 -18.90 -2.82 0.16
N GLN A 158 -18.61 -1.71 -0.53
CA GLN A 158 -18.06 -1.74 -1.89
C GLN A 158 -16.53 -1.55 -2.00
N GLN A 159 -15.82 -1.23 -0.91
CA GLN A 159 -14.36 -0.98 -0.99
C GLN A 159 -13.49 -2.25 -1.08
N THR A 160 -13.99 -3.44 -0.76
CA THR A 160 -13.17 -4.67 -0.79
C THR A 160 -13.23 -5.44 -2.12
N GLN A 161 -14.27 -5.23 -2.96
CA GLN A 161 -14.33 -5.88 -4.28
C GLN A 161 -13.90 -4.97 -5.45
N GLN A 162 -13.95 -3.64 -5.29
CA GLN A 162 -13.63 -2.71 -6.38
C GLN A 162 -12.12 -2.54 -6.62
N ARG A 163 -11.25 -3.18 -5.84
CA ARG A 163 -9.80 -3.25 -6.11
C ARG A 163 -9.39 -4.33 -7.12
N LYS A 164 -10.32 -5.16 -7.62
CA LYS A 164 -10.00 -6.24 -8.57
C LYS A 164 -10.56 -6.07 -9.99
N GLN A 165 -11.30 -5.00 -10.29
CA GLN A 165 -11.87 -4.80 -11.63
C GLN A 165 -11.42 -3.52 -12.34
N GLU A 166 -10.72 -2.60 -11.65
CA GLU A 166 -10.18 -1.38 -12.28
C GLU A 166 -8.87 -1.62 -13.05
N GLU A 167 -8.34 -2.85 -13.04
CA GLU A 167 -7.16 -3.24 -13.82
C GLU A 167 -7.46 -3.82 -15.21
N LEU A 168 -8.73 -4.02 -15.60
CA LEU A 168 -9.00 -4.80 -16.82
C LEU A 168 -9.56 -4.08 -18.03
N MET A 169 -10.20 -2.92 -17.96
CA MET A 169 -10.66 -2.24 -19.19
C MET A 169 -11.03 -0.78 -18.96
N SER A 170 -10.26 0.15 -19.54
CA SER A 170 -10.80 1.19 -20.45
C SER A 170 -9.70 2.07 -21.06
N PRO A 171 -9.13 1.64 -22.20
CA PRO A 171 -8.62 2.56 -23.20
C PRO A 171 -9.75 3.00 -24.15
N TRP A 172 -9.78 4.29 -24.48
CA TRP A 172 -10.35 4.84 -25.73
C TRP A 172 -11.87 4.69 -26.00
N ALA A 173 -12.61 5.81 -25.85
CA ALA A 173 -13.67 6.18 -26.81
C ALA A 173 -14.00 7.68 -26.69
N GLY A 174 -13.78 8.41 -27.78
CA GLY A 174 -13.74 9.87 -27.83
C GLY A 174 -15.04 10.58 -27.48
N LYS A 175 -14.90 11.70 -26.75
CA LYS A 175 -15.98 12.66 -26.53
C LYS A 175 -15.79 13.85 -27.46
N LYS A 176 -16.66 13.92 -28.48
CA LYS A 176 -16.81 15.06 -29.38
C LYS A 176 -17.18 16.30 -28.58
N LYS A 177 -16.45 17.39 -28.81
CA LYS A 177 -16.75 18.74 -28.31
C LYS A 177 -17.96 19.28 -29.08
N ALA A 178 -19.09 19.46 -28.40
CA ALA A 178 -20.18 20.29 -28.89
C ALA A 178 -19.94 21.71 -28.35
N TRP A 179 -19.53 22.60 -29.25
CA TRP A 179 -19.40 24.03 -29.01
C TRP A 179 -20.81 24.62 -28.93
N MET A 180 -21.28 24.96 -27.73
CA MET A 180 -22.49 25.79 -27.58
C MET A 180 -22.08 27.25 -27.74
N GLN A 181 -22.68 27.89 -28.73
CA GLN A 181 -22.64 29.34 -28.91
C GLN A 181 -23.32 30.02 -27.73
N SER A 182 -22.68 31.06 -27.20
CA SER A 182 -23.27 31.95 -26.22
C SER A 182 -24.34 32.84 -26.88
N PRO A 183 -25.49 33.08 -26.22
CA PRO A 183 -26.47 34.04 -26.68
C PRO A 183 -25.93 35.47 -26.51
N VAL A 184 -25.99 36.23 -27.61
CA VAL A 184 -25.88 37.68 -27.66
C VAL A 184 -27.08 38.24 -26.89
N VAL A 185 -26.84 38.87 -25.75
CA VAL A 185 -27.83 39.68 -25.02
C VAL A 185 -27.57 41.14 -25.35
N ASP A 186 -28.64 41.77 -25.81
CA ASP A 186 -28.73 43.15 -26.22
C ASP A 186 -28.31 44.13 -25.12
N LYS A 187 -27.77 45.24 -25.60
CA LYS A 187 -27.51 46.45 -24.84
C LYS A 187 -28.86 47.05 -24.46
N ASP A 188 -29.13 47.16 -23.17
CA ASP A 188 -30.03 48.19 -22.67
C ASP A 188 -29.30 48.97 -21.59
N ASP A 189 -29.33 50.28 -21.82
CA ASP A 189 -28.70 51.36 -21.10
C ASP A 189 -29.26 51.56 -19.68
N ASP A 190 -28.51 52.35 -18.92
CA ASP A 190 -28.89 53.06 -17.70
C ASP A 190 -29.13 52.21 -16.44
N ASP A 191 -28.14 52.26 -15.53
CA ASP A 191 -28.33 52.93 -14.25
C ASP A 191 -26.99 53.11 -13.52
N GLU A 192 -26.62 54.38 -13.33
CA GLU A 192 -25.41 54.85 -12.64
C GLU A 192 -25.53 54.61 -11.12
N TYR A 193 -25.41 53.35 -10.68
CA TYR A 193 -25.18 53.03 -9.27
C TYR A 193 -23.66 53.01 -8.99
N LYS A 194 -23.17 54.11 -8.40
CA LYS A 194 -21.89 54.14 -7.66
C LYS A 194 -22.03 53.29 -6.41
N GLU A 195 -21.93 51.98 -6.56
CA GLU A 195 -21.81 51.05 -5.46
C GLU A 195 -20.32 50.93 -5.11
N GLU A 196 -19.96 51.31 -3.88
CA GLU A 196 -18.62 51.18 -3.33
C GLU A 196 -18.28 49.68 -3.14
N ALA A 197 -17.94 49.01 -4.24
CA ALA A 197 -17.45 47.63 -4.26
C ALA A 197 -15.98 47.60 -3.84
N GLY A 198 -15.72 47.89 -2.57
CA GLY A 198 -14.40 47.77 -1.96
C GLY A 198 -14.23 46.42 -1.28
N GLU A 199 -13.12 45.73 -1.57
CA GLU A 199 -12.39 44.81 -0.68
C GLU A 199 -12.75 43.30 -0.60
N GLU A 200 -13.85 42.79 -1.17
CA GLU A 200 -14.10 41.31 -1.13
C GLU A 200 -13.30 40.49 -2.16
N HIS A 201 -12.66 41.13 -3.14
CA HIS A 201 -11.92 40.44 -4.19
C HIS A 201 -10.60 39.79 -3.73
N ASP A 202 -9.99 40.27 -2.64
CA ASP A 202 -8.69 39.76 -2.18
C ASP A 202 -8.79 38.40 -1.48
N MET A 203 -9.90 38.12 -0.79
CA MET A 203 -10.09 36.83 -0.11
C MET A 203 -10.37 35.69 -1.10
N LEU A 204 -11.11 35.96 -2.17
CA LEU A 204 -11.35 34.96 -3.23
C LEU A 204 -10.09 34.72 -4.07
N GLY A 205 -9.29 35.76 -4.30
CA GLY A 205 -7.98 35.64 -4.96
C GLY A 205 -7.04 34.71 -4.18
N THR A 206 -6.87 34.98 -2.88
CA THR A 206 -6.01 34.16 -2.01
C THR A 206 -6.51 32.71 -1.89
N LEU A 207 -7.83 32.49 -1.77
CA LEU A 207 -8.39 31.13 -1.75
C LEU A 207 -8.12 30.39 -3.07
N THR A 208 -8.20 31.09 -4.20
CA THR A 208 -7.93 30.51 -5.53
C THR A 208 -6.46 30.11 -5.67
N GLU A 209 -5.53 30.93 -5.17
CA GLU A 209 -4.10 30.61 -5.17
C GLU A 209 -3.78 29.39 -4.30
N VAL A 210 -4.37 29.32 -3.09
CA VAL A 210 -4.20 28.15 -2.21
C VAL A 210 -4.74 26.88 -2.88
N LEU A 211 -5.92 26.93 -3.50
CA LEU A 211 -6.47 25.79 -4.23
C LEU A 211 -5.59 25.40 -5.42
N ALA A 212 -5.03 26.37 -6.16
CA ALA A 212 -4.13 26.11 -7.27
C ALA A 212 -2.81 25.45 -6.81
N ALA A 213 -2.26 25.88 -5.67
CA ALA A 213 -1.08 25.28 -5.06
C ALA A 213 -1.34 23.82 -4.66
N VAL A 214 -2.44 23.55 -3.95
CA VAL A 214 -2.81 22.18 -3.55
C VAL A 214 -3.02 21.27 -4.76
N VAL A 215 -3.70 21.74 -5.81
CA VAL A 215 -3.90 20.95 -7.03
C VAL A 215 -2.58 20.65 -7.73
N THR A 216 -1.62 21.57 -7.70
CA THR A 216 -0.29 21.37 -8.28
C THR A 216 0.49 20.33 -7.50
N GLU A 217 0.52 20.44 -6.17
CA GLU A 217 1.18 19.46 -5.29
C GLU A 217 0.60 18.04 -5.44
N MET A 218 -0.73 17.92 -5.57
CA MET A 218 -1.38 16.63 -5.83
C MET A 218 -0.97 16.03 -7.18
N ARG A 219 -0.75 16.85 -8.21
CA ARG A 219 -0.27 16.37 -9.52
C ARG A 219 1.18 15.93 -9.47
N ASP A 220 2.02 16.62 -8.71
CA ASP A 220 3.42 16.28 -8.54
C ASP A 220 3.54 14.93 -7.81
N MET A 221 2.84 14.75 -6.69
CA MET A 221 2.75 13.46 -6.00
C MET A 221 2.24 12.32 -6.89
N ALA A 222 1.24 12.60 -7.75
CA ALA A 222 0.73 11.60 -8.70
C ALA A 222 1.76 11.26 -9.81
N THR A 223 2.65 12.19 -10.13
CA THR A 223 3.72 11.99 -11.12
C THR A 223 4.88 11.21 -10.51
N ASP A 224 5.26 11.51 -9.28
CA ASP A 224 6.28 10.76 -8.54
C ASP A 224 5.86 9.30 -8.31
N ARG A 225 4.60 9.06 -7.95
CA ARG A 225 4.06 7.68 -7.84
C ARG A 225 4.15 6.93 -9.17
N ARG A 226 3.84 7.58 -10.29
CA ARG A 226 3.95 6.96 -11.62
C ARG A 226 5.40 6.66 -11.99
N ARG A 227 6.33 7.56 -11.64
CA ARG A 227 7.77 7.32 -11.83
C ARG A 227 8.25 6.13 -11.01
N ALA A 228 7.90 6.06 -9.72
CA ALA A 228 8.29 4.94 -8.86
C ALA A 228 7.76 3.59 -9.39
N VAL A 229 6.51 3.55 -9.90
CA VAL A 229 5.97 2.35 -10.54
C VAL A 229 6.76 1.98 -11.80
N ALA A 230 7.08 2.94 -12.66
CA ALA A 230 7.87 2.68 -13.86
C ALA A 230 9.30 2.18 -13.54
N GLU A 231 9.95 2.74 -12.52
CA GLU A 231 11.27 2.29 -12.04
C GLU A 231 11.21 0.86 -11.49
N SER A 232 10.17 0.53 -10.70
CA SER A 232 9.97 -0.83 -10.18
C SER A 232 9.73 -1.86 -11.30
N HIS A 233 9.03 -1.45 -12.36
CA HIS A 233 8.82 -2.29 -13.54
C HIS A 233 10.14 -2.55 -14.27
N ALA A 234 10.93 -1.50 -14.51
CA ALA A 234 12.24 -1.64 -15.14
C ALA A 234 13.19 -2.52 -14.32
N GLN A 235 13.19 -2.41 -12.99
CA GLN A 235 13.94 -3.31 -12.11
C GLN A 235 13.47 -4.77 -12.22
N THR A 236 12.16 -4.99 -12.29
CA THR A 236 11.58 -6.33 -12.45
C THR A 236 11.95 -6.95 -13.80
N GLU A 237 11.85 -6.17 -14.89
CA GLU A 237 12.29 -6.61 -16.23
C GLU A 237 13.78 -6.94 -16.25
N TRP A 238 14.61 -6.13 -15.60
CA TRP A 238 16.04 -6.40 -15.48
C TRP A 238 16.32 -7.70 -14.72
N MET A 239 15.66 -7.94 -13.58
CA MET A 239 15.79 -9.21 -12.84
C MET A 239 15.32 -10.41 -13.67
N LEU A 240 14.20 -10.27 -14.39
CA LEU A 240 13.70 -11.34 -15.27
C LEU A 240 14.69 -11.65 -16.40
N GLY A 241 15.32 -10.63 -16.99
CA GLY A 241 16.38 -10.82 -17.98
C GLY A 241 17.60 -11.58 -17.43
N ILE A 242 18.02 -11.27 -16.20
CA ILE A 242 19.10 -12.01 -15.52
C ILE A 242 18.70 -13.47 -15.28
N LEU A 243 17.47 -13.71 -14.83
CA LEU A 243 16.98 -15.07 -14.60
C LEU A 243 16.90 -15.87 -15.91
N GLU A 244 16.49 -15.25 -17.00
CA GLU A 244 16.48 -15.85 -18.34
C GLU A 244 17.90 -16.15 -18.83
N GLU A 245 18.86 -15.24 -18.62
CA GLU A 245 20.28 -15.47 -18.96
C GLU A 245 20.86 -16.65 -18.16
N ILE A 246 20.59 -16.71 -16.85
CA ILE A 246 20.99 -17.85 -16.02
C ILE A 246 20.33 -19.14 -16.52
N GLN A 247 19.04 -19.11 -16.83
CA GLN A 247 18.31 -20.29 -17.33
C GLN A 247 18.85 -20.77 -18.69
N GLY A 248 19.25 -19.85 -19.58
CA GLY A 248 19.90 -20.19 -20.85
C GLY A 248 21.31 -20.76 -20.69
N CYS A 249 21.99 -20.46 -19.58
CA CYS A 249 23.29 -21.03 -19.23
C CYS A 249 23.19 -22.38 -18.52
N LEU A 250 22.02 -22.72 -17.96
CA LEU A 250 21.75 -24.04 -17.41
C LEU A 250 21.47 -25.01 -18.55
N ASP A 251 22.24 -26.09 -18.62
CA ASP A 251 22.10 -27.11 -19.65
C ASP A 251 20.68 -27.73 -19.59
N PRO A 252 19.90 -27.77 -20.69
CA PRO A 252 18.56 -28.38 -20.69
C PRO A 252 18.55 -29.85 -20.27
N GLU A 253 19.70 -30.52 -20.35
CA GLU A 253 19.90 -31.91 -19.93
C GLU A 253 20.13 -32.07 -18.42
N PHE A 254 20.26 -30.97 -17.65
CA PHE A 254 20.17 -31.02 -16.19
C PHE A 254 18.73 -31.28 -15.77
N THR A 255 18.25 -32.50 -15.98
CA THR A 255 17.15 -33.03 -15.17
C THR A 255 17.64 -32.98 -13.73
N PRO A 256 17.02 -32.19 -12.83
CA PRO A 256 17.30 -32.31 -11.42
C PRO A 256 17.02 -33.76 -11.09
N GLU A 257 18.10 -34.51 -10.82
CA GLU A 257 18.04 -35.88 -10.37
C GLU A 257 17.01 -35.86 -9.26
N GLU A 258 15.89 -36.58 -9.47
CA GLU A 258 14.81 -36.66 -8.50
C GLU A 258 15.51 -36.89 -7.17
N PRO A 259 15.38 -35.98 -6.18
CA PRO A 259 16.12 -36.10 -4.95
C PRO A 259 15.83 -37.51 -4.47
N GLU A 260 16.84 -38.39 -4.56
CA GLU A 260 16.70 -39.74 -4.07
C GLU A 260 16.15 -39.52 -2.68
N VAL A 261 14.98 -40.11 -2.42
CA VAL A 261 14.34 -40.10 -1.12
C VAL A 261 15.29 -40.88 -0.23
N GLY A 262 16.38 -40.21 0.15
CA GLY A 262 17.34 -40.62 1.12
C GLY A 262 16.52 -40.75 2.37
N SER A 263 16.45 -42.00 2.82
CA SER A 263 15.99 -42.42 4.12
C SER A 263 16.10 -41.29 5.14
N GLU A 264 15.06 -41.13 5.96
CA GLU A 264 15.16 -40.61 7.32
C GLU A 264 16.35 -41.28 8.02
N GLU A 265 17.56 -40.81 7.77
CA GLU A 265 18.67 -40.99 8.68
C GLU A 265 18.31 -40.06 9.83
N ASP A 266 18.01 -40.67 10.97
CA ASP A 266 17.91 -40.04 12.28
C ASP A 266 19.07 -39.06 12.45
N PHE A 267 18.86 -37.81 12.03
CA PHE A 267 19.68 -36.69 12.45
C PHE A 267 19.50 -36.64 13.96
N LYS A 268 20.48 -37.17 14.69
CA LYS A 268 20.56 -37.07 16.14
C LYS A 268 20.21 -35.63 16.50
N GLU A 269 19.12 -35.46 17.26
CA GLU A 269 18.57 -34.21 17.80
C GLU A 269 19.58 -33.33 18.57
N GLU A 270 20.85 -33.73 18.68
CA GLU A 270 21.89 -33.07 19.45
C GLU A 270 22.42 -31.78 18.78
N GLU A 271 22.34 -31.64 17.45
CA GLU A 271 22.85 -30.44 16.75
C GLU A 271 21.82 -29.28 16.68
N VAL A 272 20.54 -29.54 16.99
CA VAL A 272 19.50 -28.50 17.01
C VAL A 272 19.53 -27.70 18.32
N ALA A 273 20.14 -28.23 19.38
CA ALA A 273 20.27 -27.54 20.66
C ALA A 273 21.28 -26.37 20.61
N GLU A 274 22.38 -26.51 19.86
CA GLU A 274 23.45 -25.50 19.81
C GLU A 274 23.01 -24.25 19.03
N ALA A 275 22.19 -24.41 17.97
CA ALA A 275 21.65 -23.30 17.19
C ALA A 275 20.58 -22.47 17.94
N ALA A 276 19.99 -23.00 19.01
CA ALA A 276 19.05 -22.26 19.86
C ALA A 276 19.79 -21.39 20.89
N GLU A 277 20.94 -21.82 21.39
CA GLU A 277 21.75 -21.09 22.37
C GLU A 277 22.39 -19.82 21.76
N GLU A 278 22.87 -19.87 20.51
CA GLU A 278 23.39 -18.67 19.83
C GLU A 278 22.30 -17.61 19.54
N ARG A 279 21.03 -18.01 19.41
CA ARG A 279 19.92 -17.07 19.17
C ARG A 279 19.47 -16.34 20.44
N GLU A 280 19.70 -16.89 21.63
CA GLU A 280 19.43 -16.17 22.89
C GLU A 280 20.51 -15.14 23.22
N ALA A 281 21.77 -15.40 22.88
CA ALA A 281 22.87 -14.44 23.11
C ALA A 281 22.70 -13.12 22.32
N LEU A 282 22.14 -13.18 21.11
CA LEU A 282 21.88 -11.99 20.30
C LEU A 282 20.69 -11.13 20.77
N LYS A 283 19.86 -11.65 21.68
CA LYS A 283 18.68 -10.92 22.18
C LYS A 283 19.01 -9.96 23.34
N GLY A 284 20.18 -10.10 23.96
CA GLY A 284 20.63 -9.28 25.09
C GLY A 284 21.27 -7.94 24.71
N TRP A 285 21.66 -7.72 23.46
CA TRP A 285 22.40 -6.50 23.06
C TRP A 285 21.49 -5.33 22.64
N SER A 286 20.19 -5.55 22.41
CA SER A 286 19.30 -4.49 21.91
C SER A 286 18.60 -3.64 22.98
N GLU A 287 18.84 -3.89 24.28
CA GLU A 287 18.10 -3.22 25.37
C GLU A 287 18.87 -2.06 26.05
N GLU A 288 20.15 -1.84 25.75
CA GLU A 288 20.96 -0.81 26.43
C GLU A 288 20.96 0.58 25.74
N GLU A 289 20.37 0.75 24.54
CA GLU A 289 20.36 2.05 23.83
C GLU A 289 19.05 2.86 23.96
N ALA A 290 18.12 2.46 24.83
CA ALA A 290 16.80 3.12 24.94
C ALA A 290 16.69 4.18 26.06
N GLU A 291 17.71 4.38 26.91
CA GLU A 291 17.68 5.35 28.02
C GLU A 291 18.74 6.46 27.86
N VAL A 292 18.81 7.12 26.70
CA VAL A 292 19.58 8.38 26.55
C VAL A 292 18.81 9.38 25.70
N ASP A 293 17.63 9.83 26.13
CA ASP A 293 17.12 11.14 25.69
C ASP A 293 15.94 11.68 26.53
N GLU A 294 16.13 11.81 27.85
CA GLU A 294 15.15 12.49 28.72
C GLU A 294 15.84 13.58 29.55
N SER A 295 16.53 14.52 28.89
CA SER A 295 16.99 15.79 29.49
C SER A 295 17.44 16.79 28.42
N MET A 296 16.50 17.51 27.78
CA MET A 296 16.65 18.92 27.34
C MET A 296 15.28 19.57 27.10
#